data_AF-A0A6M0GEY8-F1
#
_entry.id   AF-A0A6M0GEY8-F1
#
_cell.length_a   1.000
_cell.length_b   1.000
_cell.length_c   1.000
_cell.angle_alpha   90.00
_cell.angle_beta   90.00
_cell.angle_gamma   90.00
#
_symmetry.space_group_name_H-M   'P 1'
#
loop_
_entity.id
_entity.type
_entity.pdbx_description
1 polymer ?
#
loop_
_entity_poly.entity_id
_entity_poly.type
_entity_poly.pdbx_seq_one_letter_code
_entity_poly.pdbx_strand_id
1 'polypeptide(L)'
;MKKLRDAETMLSAGKTVAEVVQALEISEQSYYRWKAKYGGMQAAEAKRLKELEVENARLKKLLAEAELDKAMLKELASGNW
;
A
#
# COMPACT_ATOMS: atom_id res chain seq x y z
N MET A 1 -0.91 -13.99 2.45
CA MET A 1 -1.66 -15.24 2.14
C MET A 1 -3.07 -14.89 1.67
N LYS A 2 -3.67 -15.60 0.70
CA LYS A 2 -5.05 -15.30 0.24
C LYS A 2 -6.11 -15.55 1.32
N LYS A 3 -6.14 -16.74 1.93
CA LYS A 3 -7.14 -17.09 2.97
C LYS A 3 -7.14 -16.15 4.19
N LEU A 4 -5.98 -15.62 4.61
CA LEU A 4 -5.91 -14.68 5.74
C LEU A 4 -6.52 -13.30 5.40
N ARG A 5 -6.33 -12.79 4.18
CA ARG A 5 -6.99 -11.56 3.71
C ARG A 5 -8.49 -11.73 3.54
N ASP A 6 -8.90 -12.87 2.99
CA ASP A 6 -10.32 -13.22 2.84
C ASP A 6 -10.97 -13.28 4.24
N ALA A 7 -10.28 -13.87 5.23
CA ALA A 7 -10.72 -13.89 6.63
C ALA A 7 -10.88 -12.48 7.23
N GLU A 8 -9.88 -11.61 7.05
CA GLU A 8 -9.93 -10.22 7.54
C GLU A 8 -11.08 -9.43 6.91
N THR A 9 -11.33 -9.63 5.61
CA THR A 9 -12.45 -8.98 4.90
C THR A 9 -13.80 -9.41 5.47
N MET A 10 -13.98 -10.70 5.72
CA MET A 10 -15.22 -11.25 6.31
C MET A 10 -15.44 -10.77 7.75
N LEU A 11 -14.36 -10.67 8.54
CA LEU A 11 -14.41 -10.13 9.90
C LEU A 11 -14.76 -8.64 9.91
N SER A 12 -14.18 -7.84 9.00
CA SER A 12 -14.53 -6.43 8.83
C SER A 12 -15.97 -6.22 8.36
N ALA A 13 -16.55 -7.21 7.68
CA ALA A 13 -17.97 -7.23 7.31
C ALA A 13 -18.90 -7.69 8.45
N GLY A 14 -18.37 -7.92 9.66
CA GLY A 14 -19.14 -8.25 10.86
C GLY A 14 -19.36 -9.75 11.12
N LYS A 15 -18.76 -10.64 10.32
CA LYS A 15 -18.82 -12.08 10.61
C LYS A 15 -18.00 -12.45 11.84
N THR A 16 -18.42 -13.49 12.53
CA THR A 16 -17.67 -14.10 13.64
C THR A 16 -16.51 -14.95 13.12
N VAL A 17 -15.52 -15.22 13.98
CA VAL A 17 -14.39 -16.10 13.64
C VAL A 17 -14.89 -17.50 13.26
N ALA A 18 -15.90 -18.03 13.95
CA ALA A 18 -16.50 -19.34 13.66
C ALA A 18 -17.06 -19.41 12.23
N GLU A 19 -17.83 -18.41 11.81
CA GLU A 19 -18.39 -18.34 10.44
C GLU A 19 -17.28 -18.20 9.39
N VAL A 20 -16.23 -17.44 9.71
CA VAL A 20 -15.09 -17.24 8.81
C VAL A 20 -14.32 -18.54 8.59
N VAL A 21 -13.97 -19.27 9.66
CA VAL A 21 -13.18 -20.50 9.54
C VAL A 21 -13.97 -21.63 8.88
N GLN A 22 -15.29 -21.66 9.10
CA GLN A 22 -16.20 -22.55 8.39
C GLN A 22 -16.23 -22.24 6.90
N ALA A 23 -16.44 -20.97 6.52
CA ALA A 23 -16.50 -20.57 5.12
C ALA A 23 -15.15 -20.74 4.38
N LEU A 24 -14.04 -20.68 5.10
CA LEU A 24 -12.69 -20.86 4.54
C LEU A 24 -12.17 -22.30 4.63
N GLU A 25 -12.97 -23.21 5.20
CA GLU A 25 -12.65 -24.63 5.40
C GLU A 25 -11.30 -24.81 6.13
N ILE A 26 -11.14 -24.10 7.25
CA ILE A 26 -9.95 -24.18 8.11
C ILE A 26 -10.34 -24.32 9.57
N SER A 27 -9.42 -24.75 10.42
CA SER A 27 -9.60 -24.70 11.87
C SER A 27 -9.29 -23.30 12.42
N GLU A 28 -9.93 -22.93 13.54
CA GLU A 28 -9.60 -21.70 14.28
C GLU A 28 -8.12 -21.63 14.67
N GLN A 29 -7.55 -22.76 15.08
CA GLN A 29 -6.13 -22.89 15.41
C GLN A 29 -5.24 -22.50 14.22
N SER A 30 -5.61 -22.93 13.01
CA SER A 30 -4.88 -22.57 11.78
C SER A 30 -4.98 -21.08 11.49
N TYR A 31 -6.17 -20.49 11.65
CA TYR A 31 -6.39 -19.06 11.51
C TYR A 31 -5.52 -18.25 12.48
N TYR A 32 -5.54 -18.57 13.77
CA TYR A 32 -4.74 -17.85 14.78
C TYR A 32 -3.24 -17.98 14.53
N ARG A 33 -2.77 -19.17 14.16
CA ARG A 33 -1.35 -19.37 13.79
C ARG A 33 -0.95 -18.50 12.60
N TRP A 34 -1.79 -18.41 11.57
CA TRP A 34 -1.51 -17.56 10.41
C TRP A 34 -1.60 -16.08 10.76
N LYS A 35 -2.56 -15.67 11.59
CA LYS A 35 -2.67 -14.29 12.08
C LYS A 35 -1.42 -13.87 12.86
N ALA A 36 -0.93 -14.74 13.76
CA ALA A 36 0.29 -14.47 14.51
C ALA A 36 1.54 -14.39 13.59
N LYS A 37 1.64 -15.29 12.61
CA LYS A 37 2.81 -15.37 11.72
C LYS A 37 2.83 -14.29 10.62
N TYR A 38 1.66 -13.92 10.10
CA TYR A 38 1.56 -13.12 8.88
C TYR A 38 0.69 -11.86 9.02
N GLY A 39 -0.06 -11.69 10.11
CA GLY A 39 -0.92 -10.52 10.31
C GLY A 39 -0.12 -9.21 10.38
N GLY A 40 1.00 -9.20 11.13
CA GLY A 40 1.90 -8.03 11.20
C GLY A 40 2.61 -7.71 9.87
N MET A 41 2.85 -8.73 9.04
CA MET A 41 3.52 -8.55 7.75
C MET A 41 2.64 -7.74 6.78
N GLN A 42 1.33 -7.96 6.78
CA GLN A 42 0.39 -7.22 5.93
C GLN A 42 0.29 -5.75 6.34
N ALA A 43 0.27 -5.47 7.64
CA ALA A 43 0.26 -4.09 8.15
C ALA A 43 1.55 -3.33 7.79
N ALA A 44 2.71 -3.99 7.89
CA ALA A 44 4.00 -3.42 7.51
C ALA A 44 4.07 -3.13 6.00
N GLU A 45 3.57 -4.06 5.17
CA GLU A 45 3.52 -3.89 3.71
C GLU A 45 2.59 -2.74 3.29
N ALA A 46 1.40 -2.63 3.92
CA ALA A 46 0.48 -1.52 3.69
C ALA A 46 1.09 -0.16 4.11
N LYS A 47 1.80 -0.12 5.25
CA LYS A 47 2.53 1.08 5.68
C LYS A 47 3.61 1.48 4.67
N ARG A 48 4.42 0.52 4.21
CA ARG A 48 5.47 0.75 3.23
C ARG A 48 4.91 1.24 1.89
N LEU A 49 3.78 0.71 1.45
CA LEU A 49 3.11 1.17 0.24
C LEU A 49 2.73 2.65 0.36
N LYS A 50 2.10 3.04 1.47
CA LYS A 50 1.72 4.43 1.71
C LYS A 50 2.93 5.38 1.75
N GLU A 51 4.02 4.95 2.38
CA GLU A 51 5.28 5.72 2.40
C GLU A 51 5.86 5.91 1.00
N LEU A 52 5.85 4.86 0.18
CA LEU A 52 6.29 4.93 -1.22
C LEU A 52 5.39 5.83 -2.08
N GLU A 53 4.08 5.80 -1.87
CA GLU A 53 3.13 6.69 -2.57
C GLU A 53 3.39 8.16 -2.24
N VAL A 54 3.62 8.47 -0.95
CA VAL A 54 3.96 9.83 -0.50
C VAL A 54 5.28 10.30 -1.11
N GLU A 55 6.31 9.45 -1.08
CA GLU A 55 7.61 9.80 -1.63
C GLU A 55 7.55 9.95 -3.16
N ASN A 56 6.79 9.10 -3.85
CA ASN A 56 6.59 9.23 -5.30
C ASN A 56 5.92 10.56 -5.66
N ALA A 57 4.91 10.98 -4.89
CA ALA A 57 4.26 12.27 -5.09
C ALA A 57 5.23 13.44 -4.86
N ARG A 58 6.06 13.37 -3.81
CA ARG A 58 7.10 14.35 -3.52
C ARG A 58 8.12 14.45 -4.65
N LEU A 59 8.62 13.31 -5.13
CA LEU A 59 9.60 13.26 -6.22
C LEU A 59 9.03 13.79 -7.54
N LYS A 60 7.78 13.46 -7.87
CA LYS A 60 7.10 14.00 -9.06
C LYS A 60 6.99 15.52 -9.02
N LYS A 61 6.65 16.09 -7.85
CA LYS A 61 6.59 17.54 -7.67
C LYS A 61 7.95 18.19 -7.91
N LEU A 62 9.00 17.68 -7.25
CA LEU A 62 10.36 18.21 -7.39
C LEU A 62 10.86 18.11 -8.84
N LEU A 63 10.56 17.01 -9.53
CA LEU A 63 10.92 16.84 -10.93
C LEU A 63 10.21 17.86 -11.84
N ALA A 64 8.92 18.11 -11.61
CA ALA A 64 8.18 19.10 -12.37
C ALA A 64 8.73 20.51 -12.18
N GLU A 65 9.04 20.89 -10.93
CA GLU A 65 9.67 22.19 -10.61
C GLU A 65 11.04 22.33 -11.32
N ALA A 66 11.89 21.31 -11.23
CA ALA A 66 13.21 21.32 -11.87
C ALA A 66 13.14 21.40 -13.40
N GLU A 67 12.19 20.71 -14.03
CA GLU A 67 12.01 20.79 -15.49
C GLU A 67 11.46 22.15 -15.93
N LEU A 68 10.61 22.80 -15.12
CA LEU A 68 10.16 24.17 -15.38
C LEU A 68 11.33 25.17 -15.30
N ASP A 69 12.15 25.10 -14.26
CA ASP A 69 13.33 25.96 -14.11
C ASP A 69 14.29 25.79 -15.28
N LYS A 70 14.53 24.53 -15.68
CA LYS A 70 15.38 24.20 -16.84
C LYS A 70 14.80 24.72 -18.15
N ALA A 71 13.48 24.68 -18.33
CA ALA A 71 12.82 25.25 -19.50
C ALA A 71 13.01 26.78 -19.56
N MET A 72 12.78 27.47 -18.44
CA MET A 72 12.97 28.92 -18.34
C MET A 72 14.43 29.33 -18.60
N LEU A 73 15.41 28.59 -18.04
CA LEU A 73 16.82 28.86 -18.28
C LEU A 73 17.22 28.64 -19.75
N LYS A 74 16.65 27.62 -20.41
CA LYS A 74 16.86 27.40 -21.84
C LYS A 74 16.26 28.52 -22.69
N GLU A 75 15.07 29.00 -22.35
CA GLU A 75 14.43 30.12 -23.04
C GLU A 75 15.28 31.39 -22.94
N LEU A 76 15.74 31.74 -21.73
CA LEU A 76 16.65 32.87 -21.50
C LEU A 76 17.97 32.73 -22.27
N ALA A 77 18.56 31.52 -22.30
CA ALA A 77 19.80 31.25 -23.01
C ALA A 77 19.62 31.24 -24.54
N SER A 78 18.40 30.96 -25.04
CA SER A 78 18.10 30.92 -26.47
C SER A 78 17.96 32.29 -27.13
N GLY A 79 17.99 33.38 -26.34
CA GLY A 79 18.24 34.74 -26.81
C GLY A 79 17.42 35.16 -28.03
N ASN A 80 16.13 35.44 -27.86
CA ASN A 80 15.38 36.24 -28.83
C ASN A 80 15.51 37.73 -28.47
N TRP A 81 16.65 38.31 -28.83
CA TRP A 81 16.86 39.76 -28.96
C TRP A 81 17.81 40.05 -30.12
#